data_AF-A0A1A5ZUN9-F1
#
_entry.id   AF-A0A1A5ZUN9-F1
#
_cell.length_a   1.000
_cell.length_b   1.000
_cell.length_c   1.000
_cell.angle_alpha   90.00
_cell.angle_beta   90.00
_cell.angle_gamma   90.00
#
_symmetry.space_group_name_H-M   'P 1'
#
loop_
_entity.id
_entity.type
_entity.pdbx_description
1 polymer ?
#
loop_
_entity_poly.entity_id
_entity_poly.type
_entity_poly.pdbx_seq_one_letter_code
_entity_poly.pdbx_strand_id
1 'polypeptide(L)'
;MVTDEVSLVYPYLSLAATIGVSVPAQLIIECRAPSDVVSLETCFASCKTEGSAMIQPLINDDMFGCRCNAANTIEGIDNEQESGSGAVTCGGNAWFTYTHSADATASGLAKKALRERLVNLRNRNNGGLCPFRSKACQIPYSDTYECIDTTSEFESCGGCTFGEFQPAKNATMGTNCSALPGIVRGAVTCSNSRCEAFACRSGFKLVSGVCVAA
;
A
#
# COMPACT_ATOMS: atom_id res chain seq x y z
N MET A 1 -23.47 38.94 39.76
CA MET A 1 -22.75 38.26 40.87
C MET A 1 -23.77 37.57 41.74
N VAL A 2 -24.00 36.27 41.52
CA VAL A 2 -24.26 35.25 42.56
C VAL A 2 -23.86 33.92 41.90
N THR A 3 -22.87 33.26 42.49
CA THR A 3 -22.54 31.85 42.30
C THR A 3 -23.49 31.01 43.13
N ASP A 4 -24.07 29.94 42.57
CA ASP A 4 -24.63 28.87 43.39
C ASP A 4 -24.40 27.52 42.71
N GLU A 5 -23.56 26.72 43.38
CA GLU A 5 -23.45 25.28 43.21
C GLU A 5 -24.71 24.63 43.78
N VAL A 6 -25.37 23.79 42.97
CA VAL A 6 -26.41 22.88 43.49
C VAL A 6 -25.88 21.45 43.38
N SER A 7 -25.35 20.97 44.51
CA SER A 7 -25.16 19.56 44.81
C SER A 7 -26.53 18.87 44.83
N LEU A 8 -26.78 17.95 43.90
CA LEU A 8 -27.85 16.96 44.02
C LEU A 8 -27.25 15.63 44.45
N VAL A 9 -27.19 15.47 45.78
CA VAL A 9 -27.02 14.18 46.46
C VAL A 9 -28.36 13.46 46.40
N TYR A 10 -28.44 12.35 45.66
CA TYR A 10 -29.57 11.43 45.76
C TYR A 10 -29.29 10.30 46.77
N PRO A 11 -30.23 9.98 47.67
CA PRO A 11 -30.04 9.02 48.75
C PRO A 11 -30.59 7.63 48.35
N TYR A 12 -29.74 6.63 48.20
CA TYR A 12 -30.14 5.22 48.29
C TYR A 12 -29.09 4.44 49.07
N LEU A 13 -29.19 4.52 50.39
CA LEU A 13 -28.45 3.67 51.32
C LEU A 13 -29.40 3.26 52.44
N SER A 14 -30.11 2.16 52.23
CA SER A 14 -30.53 1.30 53.34
C SER A 14 -30.86 -0.11 52.86
N LEU A 15 -30.32 -1.08 53.60
CA LEU A 15 -30.58 -2.52 53.57
C LEU A 15 -29.98 -3.36 52.44
N ALA A 16 -28.71 -3.75 52.61
CA ALA A 16 -28.29 -5.16 52.49
C ALA A 16 -26.88 -5.35 53.09
N ALA A 17 -26.75 -5.16 54.41
CA ALA A 17 -25.62 -5.73 55.13
C ALA A 17 -25.97 -7.17 55.47
N THR A 18 -25.35 -8.15 54.78
CA THR A 18 -25.04 -9.55 55.19
C THR A 18 -25.08 -10.58 54.04
N ILE A 19 -24.44 -10.31 52.89
CA ILE A 19 -23.81 -11.39 52.11
C ILE A 19 -22.53 -10.81 51.52
N GLY A 20 -21.38 -11.44 51.79
CA GLY A 20 -20.08 -11.08 51.23
C GLY A 20 -20.01 -11.37 49.73
N VAL A 21 -20.74 -10.59 48.94
CA VAL A 21 -20.60 -10.56 47.48
C VAL A 21 -19.70 -9.38 47.16
N SER A 22 -18.48 -9.66 46.71
CA SER A 22 -17.62 -8.66 46.09
C SER A 22 -18.35 -8.09 44.86
N VAL A 23 -18.82 -6.85 44.95
CA VAL A 23 -19.26 -6.11 43.76
C VAL A 23 -18.02 -5.98 42.88
N PRO A 24 -18.00 -6.52 41.64
CA PRO A 24 -16.90 -6.28 40.74
C PRO A 24 -16.80 -4.77 40.55
N ALA A 25 -15.58 -4.23 40.67
CA ALA A 25 -15.31 -2.82 40.41
C ALA A 25 -16.04 -2.42 39.12
N GLN A 26 -16.96 -1.46 39.22
CA GLN A 26 -17.57 -0.86 38.05
C GLN A 26 -16.43 -0.45 37.14
N LEU A 27 -16.32 -1.11 35.99
CA LEU A 27 -15.46 -0.67 34.91
C LEU A 27 -16.04 0.68 34.50
N ILE A 28 -15.48 1.76 35.02
CA ILE A 28 -15.72 3.09 34.46
C ILE A 28 -15.09 2.99 33.08
N ILE A 29 -15.92 2.70 32.07
CA ILE A 29 -15.53 2.85 30.67
C ILE A 29 -15.40 4.34 30.49
N GLU A 30 -14.19 4.86 30.72
CA GLU A 30 -13.86 6.22 30.30
C GLU A 30 -13.94 6.21 28.78
N CYS A 31 -15.05 6.75 28.25
CA CYS A 31 -15.13 7.13 26.85
C CYS A 31 -13.94 8.05 26.57
N ARG A 32 -12.89 7.51 25.96
CA ARG A 32 -11.71 8.25 25.56
C ARG A 32 -12.06 9.01 24.28
N ALA A 33 -13.07 9.86 24.37
CA ALA A 33 -13.57 10.64 23.28
C ALA A 33 -12.56 11.77 23.01
N PRO A 34 -11.90 11.80 21.84
CA PRO A 34 -11.16 12.99 21.44
C PRO A 34 -12.13 14.18 21.29
N SER A 35 -11.60 15.40 21.34
CA SER A 35 -12.37 16.59 20.97
C SER A 35 -12.92 16.46 19.54
N ASP A 36 -13.98 17.20 19.24
CA ASP A 36 -14.49 17.30 17.87
C ASP A 36 -13.35 17.65 16.90
N VAL A 37 -13.34 17.02 15.73
CA VAL A 37 -12.25 17.10 14.77
C VAL A 37 -12.72 17.71 13.46
N VAL A 38 -11.82 18.37 12.74
CA VAL A 38 -12.10 19.00 11.43
C VAL A 38 -12.05 18.02 10.25
N SER A 39 -11.58 16.78 10.47
CA SER A 39 -11.53 15.76 9.42
C SER A 39 -11.66 14.33 9.95
N LEU A 40 -12.17 13.44 9.10
CA LEU A 40 -12.32 12.02 9.41
C LEU A 40 -10.95 11.37 9.67
N GLU A 41 -9.91 11.80 8.95
CA GLU A 41 -8.55 11.28 9.10
C GLU A 41 -8.00 11.54 10.50
N THR A 42 -8.29 12.70 11.09
CA THR A 42 -7.89 13.02 12.46
C THR A 42 -8.63 12.15 13.48
N CYS A 43 -9.92 11.85 13.25
CA CYS A 43 -10.66 10.91 14.08
C CYS A 43 -10.05 9.50 14.01
N PHE A 44 -9.82 8.98 12.80
CA PHE A 44 -9.22 7.66 12.60
C PHE A 44 -7.80 7.55 13.17
N ALA A 45 -7.00 8.61 13.07
CA ALA A 45 -5.67 8.65 13.68
C ALA A 45 -5.74 8.59 15.21
N SER A 46 -6.73 9.26 15.81
CA SER A 46 -6.94 9.28 17.26
C SER A 46 -7.45 7.93 17.78
N CYS A 47 -8.33 7.27 17.03
CA CYS A 47 -8.89 5.96 17.38
C CYS A 47 -8.06 4.77 16.88
N LYS A 48 -6.82 4.98 16.40
CA LYS A 48 -5.98 3.94 15.78
C LYS A 48 -5.73 2.72 16.67
N THR A 49 -5.73 2.90 17.99
CA THR A 49 -5.51 1.82 18.96
C THR A 49 -6.78 1.13 19.40
N GLU A 50 -7.94 1.72 19.10
CA GLU A 50 -9.24 1.21 19.51
C GLU A 50 -9.84 0.30 18.41
N GLY A 51 -10.86 -0.48 18.76
CA GLY A 51 -11.47 -1.41 17.81
C GLY A 51 -12.44 -0.76 16.81
N SER A 52 -12.85 0.47 17.08
CA SER A 52 -13.75 1.23 16.23
C SER A 52 -13.62 2.74 16.43
N ALA A 53 -13.98 3.49 15.39
CA ALA A 53 -14.15 4.93 15.41
C ALA A 53 -15.61 5.27 15.05
N MET A 54 -16.26 6.09 15.87
CA MET A 54 -17.59 6.62 15.61
C MET A 54 -17.49 8.08 15.21
N ILE A 55 -18.19 8.45 14.15
CA ILE A 55 -18.14 9.78 13.55
C ILE A 55 -19.56 10.32 13.39
N GLN A 56 -19.78 11.55 13.84
CA GLN A 56 -21.02 12.28 13.63
C GLN A 56 -20.71 13.61 12.94
N PRO A 57 -21.26 13.90 11.75
CA PRO A 57 -21.17 15.24 11.18
C PRO A 57 -21.98 16.23 12.04
N LEU A 58 -21.35 17.32 12.47
CA LEU A 58 -22.00 18.40 13.21
C LEU A 58 -22.44 19.47 12.21
N ILE A 59 -23.74 19.49 11.89
CA ILE A 59 -24.30 20.34 10.82
C ILE A 59 -24.02 21.84 11.02
N ASN A 60 -23.76 22.28 12.25
CA ASN A 60 -23.60 23.70 12.57
C ASN A 60 -22.14 24.17 12.63
N ASP A 61 -21.16 23.25 12.69
CA ASP A 61 -19.80 23.60 13.13
C ASP A 61 -18.68 23.21 12.14
N ASP A 62 -18.99 22.73 10.92
CA ASP A 62 -17.99 22.22 9.96
C ASP A 62 -16.98 21.22 10.60
N MET A 63 -17.45 20.51 11.62
CA MET A 63 -16.68 19.61 12.46
C MET A 63 -17.37 18.26 12.56
N PHE A 64 -16.61 17.28 13.02
CA PHE A 64 -17.08 15.92 13.27
C PHE A 64 -16.94 15.59 14.74
N GLY A 65 -18.04 15.18 15.36
CA GLY A 65 -17.99 14.46 16.63
C GLY A 65 -17.22 13.15 16.42
N CYS A 66 -16.22 12.90 17.26
CA CYS A 66 -15.37 11.72 17.16
C CYS A 66 -15.34 10.97 18.48
N ARG A 67 -15.57 9.65 18.43
CA ARG A 67 -15.46 8.77 19.60
C ARG A 67 -14.73 7.48 19.23
N CYS A 68 -13.96 6.96 20.17
CA CYS A 68 -13.23 5.72 19.98
C CYS A 68 -13.77 4.69 20.97
N ASN A 69 -14.21 3.53 20.45
CA ASN A 69 -14.83 2.48 21.27
C ASN A 69 -14.16 1.13 20.99
N ALA A 70 -14.39 0.19 21.90
CA ALA A 70 -14.09 -1.22 21.66
C ALA A 70 -14.76 -1.74 20.38
N ALA A 71 -14.19 -2.79 19.79
CA ALA A 71 -14.67 -3.34 18.52
C ALA A 71 -16.13 -3.80 18.63
N ASN A 72 -16.97 -3.33 17.70
CA ASN A 72 -18.41 -3.62 17.63
C ASN A 72 -19.23 -3.09 18.83
N THR A 73 -18.68 -2.18 19.64
CA THR A 73 -19.42 -1.53 20.72
C THR A 73 -19.91 -0.16 20.26
N ILE A 74 -21.22 0.02 20.22
CA ILE A 74 -21.86 1.32 19.97
C ILE A 74 -22.19 1.91 21.34
N GLU A 75 -21.33 2.79 21.84
CA GLU A 75 -21.56 3.52 23.09
C GLU A 75 -21.99 4.95 22.79
N GLY A 76 -23.11 5.38 23.38
CA GLY A 76 -23.60 6.77 23.28
C GLY A 76 -24.95 6.97 22.61
N ILE A 77 -25.98 6.20 22.98
CA ILE A 77 -27.35 6.72 22.95
C ILE A 77 -27.65 7.22 24.36
N ASP A 78 -27.09 8.36 24.72
CA ASP A 78 -27.52 9.15 25.86
C ASP A 78 -28.91 9.69 25.58
N ASN A 79 -29.92 8.88 25.89
CA ASN A 79 -31.24 9.29 26.37
C ASN A 79 -31.98 8.01 26.75
N GLU A 80 -32.03 7.70 28.05
CA GLU A 80 -33.18 7.14 28.80
C GLU A 80 -34.23 6.25 28.11
N GLN A 81 -33.90 5.54 27.05
CA GLN A 81 -34.81 4.66 26.31
C GLN A 81 -34.04 3.38 26.00
N GLU A 82 -34.21 2.44 26.93
CA GLU A 82 -34.03 0.99 26.80
C GLU A 82 -33.16 0.50 25.63
N SER A 83 -31.99 -0.06 26.00
CA SER A 83 -31.44 -1.32 25.46
C SER A 83 -32.12 -1.83 24.18
N GLY A 84 -31.78 -1.20 23.06
CA GLY A 84 -32.37 -1.54 21.78
C GLY A 84 -31.41 -1.14 20.68
N SER A 85 -30.83 -2.12 20.01
CA SER A 85 -30.10 -1.99 18.75
C SER A 85 -31.05 -1.51 17.63
N GLY A 86 -31.67 -0.36 17.81
CA GLY A 86 -32.59 0.25 16.87
C GLY A 86 -31.79 0.85 15.73
N ALA A 87 -32.03 0.36 14.51
CA ALA A 87 -31.51 0.97 13.31
C ALA A 87 -31.80 2.48 13.32
N VAL A 88 -30.77 3.29 13.47
CA VAL A 88 -30.90 4.75 13.40
C VAL A 88 -31.24 5.10 11.96
N THR A 89 -32.33 5.83 11.74
CA THR A 89 -32.68 6.35 10.42
C THR A 89 -31.52 7.18 9.89
N CYS A 90 -31.01 6.89 8.69
CA CYS A 90 -29.94 7.66 8.06
C CYS A 90 -30.34 9.15 8.00
N GLY A 91 -29.68 10.00 8.78
CA GLY A 91 -29.97 11.43 8.90
C GLY A 91 -28.71 12.25 9.07
N GLY A 92 -28.80 13.57 8.87
CA GLY A 92 -27.65 14.48 8.85
C GLY A 92 -26.87 14.61 10.16
N ASN A 93 -27.37 14.07 11.27
CA ASN A 93 -26.72 14.04 12.59
C ASN A 93 -26.55 12.59 13.10
N ALA A 94 -26.59 11.59 12.21
CA ALA A 94 -26.43 10.20 12.62
C ALA A 94 -24.97 9.87 12.95
N TRP A 95 -24.77 8.97 13.92
CA TRP A 95 -23.45 8.39 14.20
C TRP A 95 -23.15 7.27 13.20
N PHE A 96 -22.00 7.37 12.55
CA PHE A 96 -21.46 6.35 11.65
C PHE A 96 -20.35 5.61 12.38
N THR A 97 -20.49 4.29 12.51
CA THR A 97 -19.49 3.46 13.19
C THR A 97 -18.60 2.77 12.15
N TYR A 98 -17.30 3.00 12.25
CA TYR A 98 -16.27 2.37 11.44
C TYR A 98 -15.49 1.39 12.33
N THR A 99 -15.76 0.10 12.17
CA THR A 99 -15.03 -0.96 12.87
C THR A 99 -13.89 -1.46 12.00
N HIS A 100 -12.73 -1.73 12.59
CA HIS A 100 -11.73 -2.58 11.97
C HIS A 100 -11.47 -3.78 12.87
N SER A 101 -11.54 -5.01 12.34
CA SER A 101 -11.05 -6.16 13.10
C SER A 101 -9.54 -6.00 13.29
N ALA A 102 -9.01 -6.46 14.43
CA ALA A 102 -7.56 -6.52 14.65
C ALA A 102 -6.85 -7.30 13.52
N ASP A 103 -7.55 -8.25 12.89
CA ASP A 103 -7.07 -9.02 11.74
C ASP A 103 -6.96 -8.21 10.44
N ALA A 104 -7.84 -7.21 10.25
CA ALA A 104 -7.84 -6.31 9.10
C ALA A 104 -6.64 -5.35 9.14
N THR A 105 -6.22 -4.91 10.34
CA THR A 105 -5.03 -4.07 10.55
C THR A 105 -3.71 -4.85 10.44
N ALA A 106 -3.67 -6.13 10.85
CA ALA A 106 -2.42 -6.89 10.90
C ALA A 106 -1.94 -7.43 9.53
N SER A 107 -2.85 -7.81 8.62
CA SER A 107 -2.47 -8.65 7.48
C SER A 107 -2.25 -7.90 6.16
N GLY A 108 -3.05 -6.88 5.85
CA GLY A 108 -3.00 -6.20 4.54
C GLY A 108 -1.82 -5.24 4.41
N LEU A 109 -1.66 -4.34 5.39
CA LEU A 109 -0.63 -3.31 5.37
C LEU A 109 0.77 -3.91 5.59
N ALA A 110 0.91 -4.85 6.52
CA ALA A 110 2.18 -5.55 6.75
C ALA A 110 2.64 -6.34 5.51
N LYS A 111 1.71 -7.03 4.82
CA LYS A 111 2.01 -7.72 3.55
C LYS A 111 2.38 -6.75 2.44
N LYS A 112 1.69 -5.60 2.33
CA LYS A 112 2.01 -4.56 1.34
C LYS A 112 3.41 -3.97 1.61
N ALA A 113 3.70 -3.61 2.86
CA ALA A 113 5.00 -3.09 3.27
C ALA A 113 6.13 -4.11 3.03
N LEU A 114 5.89 -5.39 3.33
CA LEU A 114 6.86 -6.45 3.05
C LEU A 114 7.09 -6.63 1.54
N ARG A 115 6.02 -6.66 0.73
CA ARG A 115 6.11 -6.76 -0.73
C ARG A 115 6.90 -5.58 -1.30
N GLU A 116 6.58 -4.37 -0.89
CA GLU A 116 7.27 -3.14 -1.31
C GLU A 116 8.74 -3.17 -0.92
N ARG A 117 9.06 -3.59 0.31
CA ARG A 117 10.44 -3.77 0.75
C ARG A 117 11.20 -4.79 -0.11
N LEU A 118 10.58 -5.92 -0.45
CA LEU A 118 11.20 -6.94 -1.30
C LEU A 118 11.42 -6.45 -2.74
N VAL A 119 10.49 -5.69 -3.31
CA VAL A 119 10.65 -5.06 -4.64
C VAL A 119 11.80 -4.06 -4.60
N ASN A 120 11.85 -3.20 -3.58
CA ASN A 120 12.91 -2.22 -3.42
C ASN A 120 14.30 -2.87 -3.25
N LEU A 121 14.40 -3.96 -2.49
CA LEU A 121 15.64 -4.72 -2.35
C LEU A 121 16.07 -5.36 -3.68
N ARG A 122 15.13 -5.91 -4.46
CA ARG A 122 15.42 -6.46 -5.79
C ARG A 122 15.93 -5.40 -6.75
N ASN A 123 15.32 -4.20 -6.73
CA ASN A 123 15.75 -3.10 -7.58
C ASN A 123 17.15 -2.61 -7.20
N ARG A 124 17.48 -2.54 -5.90
CA ARG A 124 18.81 -2.15 -5.42
C ARG A 124 19.93 -3.09 -5.86
N ASN A 125 19.69 -4.39 -5.89
CA ASN A 125 20.70 -5.37 -6.32
C ASN A 125 21.02 -5.31 -7.82
N ASN A 126 20.14 -4.69 -8.63
CA ASN A 126 20.33 -4.50 -10.08
C ASN A 126 20.75 -3.06 -10.45
N GLY A 127 21.30 -2.29 -9.52
CA GLY A 127 21.74 -0.91 -9.79
C GLY A 127 20.63 0.14 -9.76
N GLY A 128 19.42 -0.22 -9.32
CA GLY A 128 18.37 0.73 -8.88
C GLY A 128 17.66 1.55 -9.95
N LEU A 129 18.20 1.65 -11.16
CA LEU A 129 17.68 2.51 -12.23
C LEU A 129 16.52 1.88 -13.00
N CYS A 130 16.54 0.57 -13.18
CA CYS A 130 15.59 -0.15 -14.03
C CYS A 130 14.93 -1.33 -13.31
N PRO A 131 13.70 -1.71 -13.72
CA PRO A 131 12.99 -2.86 -13.17
C PRO A 131 13.72 -4.19 -13.48
N PHE A 132 13.27 -5.25 -12.82
CA PHE A 132 13.86 -6.59 -12.92
C PHE A 132 14.08 -7.04 -14.38
N ARG A 133 15.28 -7.56 -14.67
CA ARG A 133 15.75 -8.06 -16.00
C ARG A 133 15.87 -7.01 -17.12
N SER A 134 15.77 -5.73 -16.80
CA SER A 134 16.12 -4.67 -17.72
C SER A 134 17.38 -3.93 -17.27
N LYS A 135 18.08 -3.33 -18.24
CA LYS A 135 19.28 -2.54 -18.03
C LYS A 135 19.01 -1.09 -18.40
N ALA A 136 19.62 -0.16 -17.67
CA ALA A 136 19.59 1.25 -18.02
C ALA A 136 20.56 1.47 -19.19
N CYS A 137 20.03 1.63 -20.40
CA CYS A 137 20.80 1.89 -21.60
C CYS A 137 20.85 3.38 -21.88
N GLN A 138 22.03 3.89 -22.22
CA GLN A 138 22.20 5.30 -22.53
C GLN A 138 21.55 5.63 -23.89
N ILE A 139 20.78 6.72 -23.93
CA ILE A 139 20.22 7.24 -25.18
C ILE A 139 21.31 8.08 -25.87
N PRO A 140 21.63 7.84 -27.14
CA PRO A 140 22.67 8.58 -27.84
C PRO A 140 22.31 10.08 -27.91
N TYR A 141 23.31 10.95 -27.76
CA TYR A 141 23.14 12.41 -27.74
C TYR A 141 22.27 12.95 -26.60
N SER A 142 22.07 12.16 -25.54
CA SER A 142 21.31 12.55 -24.35
C SER A 142 22.01 12.07 -23.08
N ASP A 143 21.79 12.79 -21.98
CA ASP A 143 22.20 12.39 -20.63
C ASP A 143 21.09 11.61 -19.91
N THR A 144 20.20 10.99 -20.68
CA THR A 144 19.08 10.18 -20.18
C THR A 144 19.28 8.71 -20.51
N TYR A 145 18.47 7.85 -19.90
CA TYR A 145 18.51 6.41 -20.08
C TYR A 145 17.12 5.86 -20.36
N GLU A 146 17.09 4.72 -21.03
CA GLU A 146 15.91 3.88 -21.18
C GLU A 146 16.15 2.49 -20.63
N CYS A 147 15.11 1.86 -20.08
CA CYS A 147 15.21 0.51 -19.54
C CYS A 147 14.90 -0.51 -20.62
N ILE A 148 15.93 -1.26 -21.05
CA ILE A 148 15.82 -2.26 -22.10
C ILE A 148 16.04 -3.66 -21.53
N ASP A 149 15.19 -4.62 -21.90
CA ASP A 149 15.47 -6.04 -21.67
C ASP A 149 16.41 -6.57 -22.76
N THR A 150 17.72 -6.52 -22.48
CA THR A 150 18.76 -6.96 -23.42
C THR A 150 18.76 -8.47 -23.68
N THR A 151 17.89 -9.25 -23.02
CA THR A 151 17.79 -10.71 -23.24
C THR A 151 16.90 -11.08 -24.41
N SER A 152 15.98 -10.18 -24.80
CA SER A 152 15.03 -10.36 -25.90
C SER A 152 15.00 -9.19 -26.88
N GLU A 153 15.55 -8.03 -26.52
CA GLU A 153 15.52 -6.87 -27.39
C GLU A 153 16.45 -7.02 -28.59
N PHE A 154 15.93 -6.66 -29.75
CA PHE A 154 16.53 -6.97 -31.04
C PHE A 154 17.67 -6.03 -31.41
N GLU A 155 17.55 -4.75 -31.05
CA GLU A 155 18.52 -3.71 -31.37
C GLU A 155 19.62 -3.56 -30.31
N SER A 156 19.44 -4.18 -29.14
CA SER A 156 20.34 -4.15 -27.98
C SER A 156 20.48 -5.56 -27.38
N CYS A 157 20.69 -6.56 -28.24
CA CYS A 157 20.79 -7.94 -27.79
C CYS A 157 22.11 -8.18 -27.05
N GLY A 158 22.01 -8.72 -25.83
CA GLY A 158 23.13 -9.03 -24.95
C GLY A 158 23.77 -7.85 -24.21
N GLY A 159 23.35 -6.62 -24.49
CA GLY A 159 23.85 -5.42 -23.83
C GLY A 159 23.26 -4.16 -24.43
N CYS A 160 23.60 -3.00 -23.89
CA CYS A 160 23.15 -1.72 -24.46
C CYS A 160 24.02 -1.32 -25.65
N THR A 161 23.42 -0.96 -26.79
CA THR A 161 24.15 -0.62 -28.03
C THR A 161 25.04 0.61 -27.90
N PHE A 162 24.61 1.59 -27.09
CA PHE A 162 25.38 2.80 -26.80
C PHE A 162 26.02 2.80 -25.39
N GLY A 163 26.07 1.63 -24.75
CA GLY A 163 26.58 1.49 -23.38
C GLY A 163 25.50 1.60 -22.31
N GLU A 164 25.82 1.06 -21.13
CA GLU A 164 24.96 1.15 -19.95
C GLU A 164 25.10 2.54 -19.30
N PHE A 165 24.00 3.12 -18.85
CA PHE A 165 24.00 4.37 -18.10
C PHE A 165 24.67 4.16 -16.74
N GLN A 166 25.74 4.91 -16.46
CA GLN A 166 26.62 4.69 -15.31
C GLN A 166 27.18 3.26 -15.27
N PRO A 167 28.01 2.88 -16.25
CA PRO A 167 28.36 1.48 -16.48
C PRO A 167 29.14 0.89 -15.31
N ALA A 168 28.78 -0.34 -14.93
CA ALA A 168 29.64 -1.16 -14.09
C ALA A 168 30.95 -1.48 -14.85
N LYS A 169 32.03 -1.81 -14.13
CA LYS A 169 33.38 -2.00 -14.68
C LYS A 169 33.52 -3.06 -15.80
N ASN A 170 32.47 -3.80 -16.15
CA ASN A 170 32.45 -4.87 -17.17
C ASN A 170 31.14 -4.88 -17.99
N ALA A 171 30.59 -3.73 -18.35
CA ALA A 171 29.38 -3.67 -19.19
C ALA A 171 29.66 -4.31 -20.57
N THR A 172 28.81 -5.25 -20.98
CA THR A 172 28.86 -5.87 -22.32
C THR A 172 28.12 -4.98 -23.31
N MET A 173 28.70 -4.73 -24.48
CA MET A 173 28.02 -3.97 -25.53
C MET A 173 26.93 -4.80 -26.21
N GLY A 174 25.82 -4.14 -26.50
CA GLY A 174 24.72 -4.72 -27.27
C GLY A 174 25.07 -4.93 -28.73
N THR A 175 24.39 -5.89 -29.36
CA THR A 175 24.44 -6.08 -30.81
C THR A 175 23.05 -5.95 -31.40
N ASN A 176 22.94 -5.22 -32.52
CA ASN A 176 21.72 -5.18 -33.32
C ASN A 176 21.67 -6.41 -34.24
N CYS A 177 20.74 -7.32 -33.96
CA CYS A 177 20.64 -8.58 -34.69
C CYS A 177 20.22 -8.40 -36.18
N SER A 178 19.56 -7.28 -36.56
CA SER A 178 19.22 -7.03 -37.98
C SER A 178 20.41 -6.63 -38.84
N ALA A 179 21.47 -6.10 -38.23
CA ALA A 179 22.64 -5.62 -38.94
C ALA A 179 23.65 -6.76 -39.24
N LEU A 180 23.37 -7.99 -38.79
CA LEU A 180 24.26 -9.12 -38.98
C LEU A 180 24.38 -9.53 -40.46
N PRO A 181 25.59 -9.83 -40.94
CA PRO A 181 25.84 -10.17 -42.33
C PRO A 181 25.23 -11.52 -42.71
N GLY A 182 24.75 -11.62 -43.95
CA GLY A 182 24.27 -12.88 -44.51
C GLY A 182 22.90 -13.35 -44.02
N ILE A 183 22.23 -12.64 -43.11
CA ILE A 183 20.88 -13.00 -42.63
C ILE A 183 19.80 -12.46 -43.56
N VAL A 184 18.76 -13.25 -43.82
CA VAL A 184 17.51 -12.80 -44.49
C VAL A 184 16.75 -11.84 -43.56
N ARG A 185 16.12 -10.78 -44.10
CA ARG A 185 15.33 -9.85 -43.28
C ARG A 185 14.23 -10.61 -42.53
N GLY A 186 14.13 -10.38 -41.21
CA GLY A 186 13.17 -11.06 -40.34
C GLY A 186 13.55 -12.50 -39.94
N ALA A 187 14.68 -13.03 -40.40
CA ALA A 187 15.12 -14.39 -40.08
C ALA A 187 16.19 -14.43 -38.97
N VAL A 188 16.06 -13.55 -37.98
CA VAL A 188 16.92 -13.50 -36.78
C VAL A 188 16.11 -13.02 -35.59
N THR A 189 16.44 -13.52 -34.41
CA THR A 189 15.85 -13.10 -33.13
C THR A 189 16.93 -12.90 -32.08
N CYS A 190 16.60 -12.18 -31.00
CA CYS A 190 17.41 -12.16 -29.79
C CYS A 190 16.80 -13.14 -28.79
N SER A 191 17.57 -14.14 -28.38
CA SER A 191 17.17 -15.16 -27.42
C SER A 191 18.29 -15.35 -26.41
N ASN A 192 17.97 -15.23 -25.12
CA ASN A 192 18.92 -15.40 -24.02
C ASN A 192 20.21 -14.58 -24.22
N SER A 193 20.06 -13.31 -24.60
CA SER A 193 21.20 -12.40 -24.84
C SER A 193 22.09 -12.79 -26.03
N ARG A 194 21.57 -13.54 -27.00
CA ARG A 194 22.29 -13.96 -28.22
C ARG A 194 21.42 -13.79 -29.46
N CYS A 195 22.02 -13.32 -30.54
CA CYS A 195 21.36 -13.30 -31.83
C CYS A 195 21.35 -14.72 -32.44
N GLU A 196 20.17 -15.22 -32.78
CA GLU A 196 19.97 -16.53 -33.40
C GLU A 196 19.30 -16.36 -34.76
N ALA A 197 19.99 -16.80 -35.82
CA ALA A 197 19.52 -16.77 -37.19
C ALA A 197 18.73 -18.05 -37.55
N PHE A 198 17.65 -17.89 -38.31
CA PHE A 198 16.83 -18.99 -38.82
C PHE A 198 16.98 -19.21 -40.32
N ALA A 199 17.40 -18.19 -41.07
CA ALA A 199 17.63 -18.30 -42.51
C ALA A 199 18.74 -17.35 -42.99
N CYS A 200 19.57 -17.87 -43.90
CA CYS A 200 20.68 -17.15 -44.50
C CYS A 200 20.41 -16.82 -45.97
N ARG A 201 20.99 -15.72 -46.46
CA ARG A 201 20.96 -15.32 -47.87
C ARG A 201 21.77 -16.30 -48.72
N SER A 202 21.52 -16.31 -50.03
CA SER A 202 22.34 -17.06 -50.98
C SER A 202 23.83 -16.72 -50.81
N GLY A 203 24.68 -17.75 -50.83
CA GLY A 203 26.11 -17.62 -50.55
C GLY A 203 26.49 -17.71 -49.06
N PHE A 204 25.52 -17.93 -48.18
CA PHE A 204 25.76 -18.19 -46.75
C PHE A 204 25.10 -19.51 -46.32
N LYS A 205 25.70 -20.18 -45.33
CA LYS A 205 25.18 -21.40 -44.67
C LYS A 205 24.94 -21.10 -43.20
N LEU A 206 23.87 -21.70 -42.65
CA LEU A 206 23.56 -21.60 -41.23
C LEU A 206 24.42 -22.59 -40.44
N VAL A 207 25.28 -22.07 -39.56
CA VAL A 207 26.15 -22.87 -38.69
C VAL A 207 25.96 -22.37 -37.26
N SER A 208 25.44 -23.22 -36.38
CA SER A 208 25.22 -22.91 -34.95
C SER A 208 24.40 -21.64 -34.71
N GLY A 209 23.36 -21.40 -35.50
CA GLY A 209 22.51 -20.21 -35.37
C GLY A 209 23.12 -18.92 -35.94
N VAL A 210 24.22 -19.01 -36.70
CA VAL A 210 24.87 -17.86 -37.36
C VAL A 210 25.06 -18.14 -38.84
N CYS A 211 24.90 -17.12 -39.68
CA CYS A 211 25.17 -17.23 -41.11
C CYS A 211 26.66 -17.01 -41.42
N VAL A 212 27.31 -18.01 -42.00
CA VAL A 212 28.72 -17.95 -42.45
C VAL A 212 28.80 -18.10 -43.97
N ALA A 213 29.78 -17.46 -44.61
CA ALA A 213 29.97 -17.57 -46.06
C ALA A 213 30.21 -19.04 -46.47
N ALA A 214 29.53 -19.46 -47.54
CA ALA A 214 29.38 -20.86 -47.95
C ALA A 214 30.56 -21.45 -48.72
#